data_AF-A0A1D6FPS2-F1
#
_entry.id   AF-A0A1D6FPS2-F1
#
_cell.length_a   1.000
_cell.length_b   1.000
_cell.length_c   1.000
_cell.angle_alpha   90.00
_cell.angle_beta   90.00
_cell.angle_gamma   90.00
#
_symmetry.space_group_name_H-M   'P 1'
#
loop_
_entity.id
_entity.type
_entity.pdbx_description
1 polymer ?
#
loop_
_entity_poly.entity_id
_entity_poly.type
_entity_poly.pdbx_seq_one_letter_code
_entity_poly.pdbx_strand_id
1 'polypeptide(L)'
;MHWLARAGDVDGAMRVWAEMKAKSRPTVVSYTACVKILFDFGRAEEARRVFKEMVAEGLRPTCKTYTLLIENLADTENFEATLDNIDKLKEACVKPDKALCNILVQKCSRACETSVLTCILQYMKEHFNVLCRPFFLEALEALKSSGDTNELLREVTIIFHVKALTMIQYCLIKAIVLIEVLFSTLGPMLLKHRLNAKTLIRGSA
;
A
#
# COMPACT_ATOMS: atom_id res chain seq x y z
N MET A 1 -12.42 4.40 19.84
CA MET A 1 -10.94 4.49 19.84
C MET A 1 -10.40 5.47 18.81
N HIS A 2 -10.68 5.33 17.50
CA HIS A 2 -10.11 6.20 16.46
C HIS A 2 -10.41 7.71 16.60
N TRP A 3 -11.53 8.08 17.22
CA TRP A 3 -11.89 9.48 17.46
C TRP A 3 -11.08 10.12 18.62
N LEU A 4 -10.74 9.35 19.66
CA LEU A 4 -9.92 9.82 20.79
C LEU A 4 -8.46 10.05 20.38
N ALA A 5 -7.94 9.17 19.52
CA ALA A 5 -6.63 9.35 18.90
C ALA A 5 -6.55 10.63 18.07
N ARG A 6 -7.65 11.02 17.40
CA ARG A 6 -7.70 12.27 16.64
C ARG A 6 -7.77 13.52 17.53
N ALA A 7 -8.17 13.36 18.79
CA ALA A 7 -8.25 14.43 19.78
C ALA A 7 -6.96 14.59 20.62
N GLY A 8 -5.96 13.74 20.43
CA GLY A 8 -4.71 13.80 21.20
C GLY A 8 -4.73 13.04 22.54
N ASP A 9 -5.86 12.47 22.94
CA ASP A 9 -6.03 11.84 24.26
C ASP A 9 -5.74 10.33 24.21
N VAL A 10 -4.46 9.99 24.35
CA VAL A 10 -3.97 8.60 24.35
C VAL A 10 -4.42 7.85 25.60
N ASP A 11 -4.42 8.52 26.74
CA ASP A 11 -4.81 7.91 28.01
C ASP A 11 -6.31 7.59 28.01
N GLY A 12 -7.13 8.45 27.42
CA GLY A 12 -8.53 8.17 27.12
C GLY A 12 -8.70 6.98 26.18
N ALA A 13 -7.89 6.90 25.12
CA ALA A 13 -7.92 5.73 24.24
C ALA A 13 -7.55 4.44 24.98
N MET A 14 -6.60 4.48 25.92
CA MET A 14 -6.19 3.34 26.73
C MET A 14 -7.23 2.95 27.79
N ARG A 15 -7.95 3.91 28.37
CA ARG A 15 -9.11 3.60 29.24
C ARG A 15 -10.19 2.86 28.47
N VAL A 16 -10.52 3.34 27.27
CA VAL A 16 -11.51 2.67 26.39
C VAL A 16 -11.02 1.29 25.95
N TRP A 17 -9.71 1.14 25.68
CA TRP A 17 -9.11 -0.17 25.39
C TRP A 17 -9.28 -1.14 26.57
N ALA A 18 -8.98 -0.71 27.78
CA ALA A 18 -9.15 -1.53 28.99
C ALA A 18 -10.62 -1.91 29.24
N GLU A 19 -11.54 -0.96 29.09
CA GLU A 19 -12.98 -1.25 29.19
C GLU A 19 -13.45 -2.25 28.13
N MET A 20 -12.97 -2.12 26.89
CA MET A 20 -13.32 -3.05 25.83
C MET A 20 -12.81 -4.45 26.18
N LYS A 21 -11.56 -4.60 26.63
CA LYS A 21 -11.02 -5.90 27.09
C LYS A 21 -11.84 -6.51 28.23
N ALA A 22 -12.35 -5.69 29.15
CA ALA A 22 -13.17 -6.15 30.26
C ALA A 22 -14.59 -6.57 29.84
N LYS A 23 -15.16 -5.92 28.82
CA LYS A 23 -16.55 -6.14 28.38
C LYS A 23 -16.67 -7.13 27.22
N SER A 24 -15.65 -7.27 26.38
CA SER A 24 -15.67 -8.10 25.18
C SER A 24 -14.29 -8.59 24.77
N ARG A 25 -14.25 -9.67 23.98
CA ARG A 25 -13.00 -10.17 23.42
C ARG A 25 -12.57 -9.28 22.24
N PRO A 26 -11.41 -8.62 22.30
CA PRO A 26 -10.94 -7.78 21.21
C PRO A 26 -10.68 -8.60 19.94
N THR A 27 -10.86 -7.98 18.78
CA THR A 27 -10.54 -8.59 17.49
C THR A 27 -9.19 -8.12 16.98
N VAL A 28 -8.65 -8.79 15.96
CA VAL A 28 -7.42 -8.39 15.26
C VAL A 28 -7.45 -6.92 14.82
N VAL A 29 -8.62 -6.43 14.38
CA VAL A 29 -8.81 -5.03 13.96
C VAL A 29 -8.68 -4.09 15.16
N SER A 30 -9.29 -4.44 16.29
CA SER A 30 -9.20 -3.64 17.51
C SER A 30 -7.77 -3.56 18.04
N TYR A 31 -7.04 -4.68 18.06
CA TYR A 31 -5.62 -4.73 18.43
C TYR A 31 -4.78 -3.87 17.51
N THR A 32 -4.95 -4.02 16.19
CA THR A 32 -4.19 -3.24 15.20
C THR A 32 -4.45 -1.74 15.35
N ALA A 33 -5.69 -1.34 15.66
CA ALA A 33 -6.03 0.06 15.93
C ALA A 33 -5.36 0.56 17.23
N CYS A 34 -5.36 -0.24 18.30
CA CYS A 34 -4.69 0.14 19.55
C CYS A 34 -3.18 0.29 19.37
N VAL A 35 -2.53 -0.67 18.70
CA VAL A 35 -1.10 -0.62 18.34
C VAL A 35 -0.79 0.65 17.54
N LYS A 36 -1.62 0.98 16.53
CA LYS A 36 -1.46 2.20 15.74
C LYS A 36 -1.50 3.46 16.62
N ILE A 37 -2.51 3.58 17.48
CA ILE A 37 -2.65 4.74 18.35
C ILE A 37 -1.45 4.85 19.28
N LEU A 38 -0.98 3.76 19.89
CA LEU A 38 0.18 3.80 20.77
C LEU A 38 1.44 4.27 20.03
N PHE A 39 1.60 3.86 18.78
CA PHE A 39 2.71 4.29 17.93
C PHE A 39 2.61 5.75 17.48
N ASP A 40 1.45 6.20 17.03
CA ASP A 40 1.22 7.60 16.59
C ASP A 40 1.54 8.62 17.71
N PHE A 41 1.56 8.17 18.97
CA PHE A 41 1.87 8.98 20.14
C PHE A 41 3.16 8.60 20.87
N GLY A 42 4.06 7.85 20.22
CA GLY A 42 5.39 7.55 20.75
C GLY A 42 5.45 6.56 21.91
N ARG A 43 4.35 5.88 22.27
CA ARG A 43 4.30 4.85 23.32
C ARG A 43 4.67 3.47 22.76
N ALA A 44 5.84 3.39 22.12
CA ALA A 44 6.28 2.20 21.38
C ALA A 44 6.39 0.93 22.24
N GLU A 45 6.83 1.05 23.50
CA GLU A 45 6.91 -0.11 24.40
C GLU A 45 5.54 -0.71 24.71
N GLU A 46 4.53 0.14 24.87
CA GLU A 46 3.17 -0.31 25.12
C GLU A 46 2.57 -0.95 23.87
N ALA A 47 2.82 -0.36 22.70
CA ALA A 47 2.44 -0.95 21.42
C ALA A 47 3.01 -2.36 21.26
N ARG A 48 4.30 -2.55 21.61
CA ARG A 48 4.96 -3.87 21.60
C ARG A 48 4.31 -4.86 22.56
N ARG A 49 3.92 -4.42 23.77
CA ARG A 49 3.19 -5.28 24.73
C ARG A 49 1.83 -5.70 24.19
N VAL A 50 1.06 -4.78 23.62
CA VAL A 50 -0.26 -5.06 23.02
C VAL A 50 -0.12 -6.01 21.82
N PHE A 51 0.93 -5.88 21.02
CA PHE A 51 1.22 -6.83 19.94
C PHE A 51 1.51 -8.23 20.46
N LYS A 52 2.37 -8.36 21.49
CA LYS A 52 2.66 -9.66 22.12
C LYS A 52 1.41 -10.29 22.73
N GLU A 53 0.56 -9.49 23.37
CA GLU A 53 -0.75 -9.91 23.90
C GLU A 53 -1.63 -10.49 22.79
N MET A 54 -1.74 -9.81 21.64
CA MET A 54 -2.48 -10.30 20.48
C MET A 54 -2.02 -11.69 20.02
N VAL A 55 -0.70 -11.89 19.90
CA VAL A 55 -0.11 -13.18 19.51
C VAL A 55 -0.37 -14.25 20.58
N ALA A 56 -0.24 -13.91 21.86
CA ALA A 56 -0.49 -14.82 22.98
C ALA A 56 -1.96 -15.27 23.06
N GLU A 57 -2.90 -14.40 22.66
CA GLU A 57 -4.33 -14.73 22.57
C GLU A 57 -4.68 -15.60 21.33
N GLY A 58 -3.68 -16.00 20.54
CA GLY A 58 -3.83 -16.82 19.34
C GLY A 58 -4.37 -16.04 18.14
N LEU A 59 -4.40 -14.71 18.21
CA LEU A 59 -4.86 -13.87 17.11
C LEU A 59 -3.71 -13.67 16.12
N ARG A 60 -3.98 -13.94 14.85
CA ARG A 60 -2.99 -13.80 13.78
C ARG A 60 -2.83 -12.33 13.38
N PRO A 61 -1.62 -11.75 13.50
CA PRO A 61 -1.37 -10.40 13.01
C PRO A 61 -1.61 -10.28 11.50
N THR A 62 -1.99 -9.09 11.07
CA THR A 62 -2.17 -8.78 9.64
C THR A 62 -0.93 -8.08 9.09
N CYS A 63 -0.85 -7.97 7.76
CA CYS A 63 0.19 -7.17 7.09
C CYS A 63 0.27 -5.76 7.69
N LYS A 64 -0.88 -5.10 7.92
CA LYS A 64 -0.94 -3.76 8.52
C LYS A 64 -0.32 -3.71 9.92
N THR A 65 -0.49 -4.75 10.72
CA THR A 65 0.08 -4.81 12.07
C THR A 65 1.61 -4.86 12.00
N TYR A 66 2.17 -5.67 11.10
CA TYR A 66 3.61 -5.71 10.87
C TYR A 66 4.15 -4.42 10.25
N THR A 67 3.41 -3.79 9.33
CA THR A 67 3.75 -2.47 8.78
C THR A 67 3.95 -1.45 9.90
N LEU A 68 3.01 -1.36 10.85
CA LEU A 68 3.11 -0.42 11.97
C LEU A 68 4.32 -0.69 12.87
N LEU A 69 4.62 -1.97 13.15
CA LEU A 69 5.80 -2.36 13.92
C LEU A 69 7.09 -1.90 13.22
N ILE A 70 7.23 -2.19 11.93
CA ILE A 70 8.43 -1.88 11.15
C ILE A 70 8.58 -0.38 10.93
N GLU A 71 7.48 0.36 10.70
CA GLU A 71 7.48 1.82 10.62
C GLU A 71 7.97 2.46 11.92
N ASN A 72 7.58 1.93 13.08
CA ASN A 72 7.93 2.51 14.38
C ASN A 72 9.23 1.98 14.99
N LEU A 73 9.80 0.92 14.42
CA LEU A 73 11.18 0.53 14.69
C LEU A 73 12.17 1.53 14.05
N ALA A 74 11.67 2.57 13.37
CA ALA A 74 12.48 3.50 12.62
C ALA A 74 13.42 4.40 13.41
N ASP A 75 13.08 4.72 14.65
CA ASP A 75 13.77 5.73 15.45
C ASP A 75 14.78 5.11 16.41
N THR A 76 14.74 3.79 16.57
CA THR A 76 15.77 3.01 17.23
C THR A 76 16.49 2.23 16.14
N GLU A 77 17.80 2.44 15.93
CA GLU A 77 18.64 1.82 14.88
C GLU A 77 18.75 0.28 14.95
N ASN A 78 17.72 -0.41 15.45
CA ASN A 78 17.65 -1.83 15.63
C ASN A 78 17.13 -2.51 14.35
N PHE A 79 18.01 -2.64 13.36
CA PHE A 79 17.74 -3.38 12.14
C PHE A 79 17.47 -4.87 12.42
N GLU A 80 18.10 -5.45 13.43
CA GLU A 80 17.90 -6.85 13.83
C GLU A 80 16.46 -7.15 14.24
N ALA A 81 15.82 -6.24 14.98
CA ALA A 81 14.38 -6.33 15.27
C ALA A 81 13.52 -6.19 14.00
N THR A 82 13.97 -5.46 12.99
CA THR A 82 13.27 -5.38 11.69
C THR A 82 13.34 -6.72 10.97
N LEU A 83 14.50 -7.39 10.96
CA LEU A 83 14.67 -8.72 10.37
C LEU A 83 13.79 -9.78 11.05
N ASP A 84 13.78 -9.81 12.38
CA ASP A 84 12.92 -10.72 13.15
C ASP A 84 11.42 -10.53 12.80
N ASN A 85 10.98 -9.29 12.57
CA ASN A 85 9.61 -9.03 12.11
C ASN A 85 9.36 -9.46 10.66
N ILE A 86 10.36 -9.36 9.77
CA ILE A 86 10.26 -9.88 8.39
C ILE A 86 10.14 -11.40 8.41
N ASP A 87 10.93 -12.08 9.22
CA ASP A 87 10.89 -13.54 9.31
C ASP A 87 9.58 -14.02 9.93
N LYS A 88 9.11 -13.37 10.99
CA LYS A 88 7.76 -13.61 11.54
C LYS A 88 6.65 -13.39 10.52
N LEU A 89 6.80 -12.40 9.65
CA LEU A 89 5.82 -12.14 8.59
C LEU A 89 5.82 -13.26 7.53
N LYS A 90 7.01 -13.78 7.17
CA LYS A 90 7.15 -14.96 6.29
C LYS A 90 6.56 -16.22 6.92
N GLU A 91 6.88 -16.49 8.19
CA GLU A 91 6.35 -17.64 8.95
C GLU A 91 4.83 -17.57 9.10
N ALA A 92 4.29 -16.38 9.34
CA ALA A 92 2.85 -16.15 9.41
C ALA A 92 2.15 -16.30 8.05
N CYS A 93 2.88 -16.56 6.96
CA CYS A 93 2.39 -16.65 5.58
C CYS A 93 1.61 -15.40 5.15
N VAL A 94 1.95 -14.24 5.71
CA VAL A 94 1.31 -12.97 5.41
C VAL A 94 2.06 -12.31 4.26
N LYS A 95 1.38 -12.07 3.14
CA LYS A 95 1.99 -11.42 1.98
C LYS A 95 2.21 -9.92 2.26
N PRO A 96 3.45 -9.40 2.09
CA PRO A 96 3.71 -7.97 2.12
C PRO A 96 2.86 -7.23 1.09
N ASP A 97 2.22 -6.14 1.53
CA ASP A 97 1.58 -5.19 0.64
C ASP A 97 2.58 -4.15 0.10
N LYS A 98 2.12 -3.31 -0.83
CA LYS A 98 2.95 -2.26 -1.46
C LYS A 98 3.54 -1.31 -0.42
N ALA A 99 2.78 -0.97 0.62
CA ALA A 99 3.21 -0.03 1.65
C ALA A 99 4.36 -0.63 2.44
N LEU A 100 4.20 -1.86 2.92
CA LEU A 100 5.22 -2.57 3.66
C LEU A 100 6.51 -2.76 2.85
N CYS A 101 6.41 -3.12 1.56
CA CYS A 101 7.59 -3.25 0.70
C CYS A 101 8.38 -1.93 0.59
N ASN A 102 7.69 -0.80 0.43
CA ASN A 102 8.34 0.52 0.36
C ASN A 102 9.10 0.86 1.66
N ILE A 103 8.49 0.60 2.82
CA ILE A 103 9.08 0.87 4.13
C ILE A 103 10.29 -0.03 4.37
N LEU A 104 10.17 -1.31 4.04
CA LEU A 104 11.25 -2.28 4.15
C LEU A 104 12.44 -1.89 3.27
N VAL A 105 12.20 -1.47 2.03
CA VAL A 105 13.25 -0.98 1.14
C VAL A 105 13.96 0.21 1.76
N GLN A 106 13.22 1.22 2.23
CA GLN A 106 13.82 2.37 2.90
C GLN A 106 14.68 1.96 4.11
N LYS A 107 14.18 1.06 4.95
CA LYS A 107 14.90 0.61 6.16
C LYS A 107 16.17 -0.15 5.81
N CYS A 108 16.11 -1.07 4.86
CA CYS A 108 17.28 -1.83 4.40
C CYS A 108 18.31 -0.93 3.73
N SER A 109 17.87 0.07 2.96
CA SER A 109 18.77 1.05 2.33
C SER A 109 19.57 1.84 3.36
N ARG A 110 18.93 2.27 4.46
CA ARG A 110 19.60 3.01 5.54
C ARG A 110 20.54 2.14 6.38
N ALA A 111 20.18 0.87 6.55
CA ALA A 111 21.03 -0.10 7.23
C ALA A 111 22.18 -0.64 6.35
N CYS A 112 22.23 -0.26 5.07
CA CYS A 112 23.17 -0.79 4.07
C CYS A 112 23.12 -2.32 3.90
N GLU A 113 21.97 -2.92 4.16
CA GLU A 113 21.76 -4.37 4.16
C GLU A 113 21.23 -4.84 2.81
N THR A 114 22.16 -5.06 1.88
CA THR A 114 21.87 -5.29 0.46
C THR A 114 21.24 -6.64 0.18
N SER A 115 21.55 -7.65 0.98
CA SER A 115 21.01 -9.02 0.84
C SER A 115 19.48 -9.02 0.99
N VAL A 116 18.98 -8.38 2.04
CA VAL A 116 17.54 -8.28 2.36
C VAL A 116 16.85 -7.33 1.39
N LEU A 117 17.49 -6.21 1.04
CA LEU A 117 17.00 -5.29 0.02
C LEU A 117 16.76 -6.01 -1.32
N THR A 118 17.72 -6.83 -1.76
CA THR A 118 17.64 -7.63 -2.98
C THR A 118 16.49 -8.63 -2.92
N CYS A 119 16.31 -9.32 -1.79
CA CYS A 119 15.20 -10.24 -1.57
C CYS A 119 13.83 -9.54 -1.68
N ILE A 120 13.70 -8.34 -1.11
CA ILE A 120 12.46 -7.54 -1.19
C ILE A 120 12.22 -7.08 -2.63
N LEU A 121 13.25 -6.60 -3.34
CA LEU A 121 13.13 -6.18 -4.74
C LEU A 121 12.72 -7.35 -5.65
N GLN A 122 13.24 -8.55 -5.41
CA GLN A 122 12.83 -9.77 -6.12
C GLN A 122 11.36 -10.13 -5.83
N TYR A 123 10.93 -10.06 -4.57
CA TYR A 123 9.52 -10.24 -4.20
C TYR A 123 8.62 -9.20 -4.89
N MET A 124 9.06 -7.93 -4.96
CA MET A 124 8.33 -6.89 -5.67
C MET A 124 8.26 -7.15 -7.18
N LYS A 125 9.32 -7.71 -7.78
CA LYS A 125 9.34 -8.14 -9.18
C LYS A 125 8.30 -9.23 -9.46
N GLU A 126 8.30 -10.29 -8.66
CA GLU A 126 7.38 -11.44 -8.82
C GLU A 126 5.91 -11.06 -8.61
N HIS A 127 5.64 -10.13 -7.70
CA HIS A 127 4.28 -9.66 -7.41
C HIS A 127 3.90 -8.36 -8.13
N PHE A 128 4.73 -7.89 -9.07
CA PHE A 128 4.53 -6.66 -9.85
C PHE A 128 4.23 -5.42 -8.97
N ASN A 129 4.85 -5.32 -7.81
CA ASN A 129 4.68 -4.19 -6.90
C ASN A 129 5.53 -2.99 -7.33
N VAL A 130 4.94 -1.81 -7.17
CA VAL A 130 5.43 -0.54 -7.71
C VAL A 130 6.15 0.21 -6.57
N LEU A 131 7.48 0.24 -6.56
CA LEU A 131 8.31 1.00 -5.59
C LEU A 131 8.28 2.53 -5.79
N CYS A 132 7.81 3.31 -4.80
CA CYS A 132 7.72 4.76 -5.00
C CYS A 132 9.09 5.40 -5.29
N ARG A 133 9.11 6.38 -6.22
CA ARG A 133 10.32 7.10 -6.70
C ARG A 133 11.32 7.52 -5.61
N PRO A 134 10.92 8.09 -4.44
CA PRO A 134 11.88 8.46 -3.40
C PRO A 134 12.63 7.24 -2.84
N PHE A 135 11.92 6.14 -2.53
CA PHE A 135 12.53 4.92 -2.00
C PHE A 135 13.39 4.21 -3.05
N PHE A 136 13.04 4.34 -4.32
CA PHE A 136 13.85 3.84 -5.43
C PHE A 136 15.23 4.52 -5.49
N LEU A 137 15.28 5.85 -5.35
CA LEU A 137 16.55 6.58 -5.36
C LEU A 137 17.39 6.20 -4.13
N GLU A 138 16.76 6.08 -2.96
CA GLU A 138 17.43 5.66 -1.71
C GLU A 138 18.01 4.23 -1.83
N ALA A 139 17.29 3.30 -2.46
CA ALA A 139 17.78 1.95 -2.75
C ALA A 139 18.93 1.93 -3.77
N LEU A 140 18.86 2.76 -4.81
CA LEU A 140 19.90 2.88 -5.82
C LEU A 140 21.20 3.42 -5.22
N GLU A 141 21.09 4.42 -4.34
CA GLU A 141 22.25 4.96 -3.62
C GLU A 141 22.87 3.91 -2.69
N ALA A 142 22.06 3.16 -1.94
CA ALA A 142 22.54 2.11 -1.05
C ALA A 142 23.21 0.93 -1.80
N LEU A 143 22.71 0.56 -2.99
CA LEU A 143 23.35 -0.47 -3.82
C LEU A 143 24.63 0.03 -4.51
N LYS A 144 24.69 1.32 -4.86
CA LYS A 144 25.92 1.92 -5.40
C LYS A 144 27.01 2.05 -4.35
N SER A 145 26.68 2.40 -3.11
CA SER A 145 27.65 2.55 -2.02
C SER A 145 28.24 1.22 -1.56
N SER A 146 27.51 0.12 -1.72
CA SER A 146 27.93 -1.26 -1.40
C SER A 146 28.67 -1.98 -2.53
N GLY A 147 28.69 -1.42 -3.74
CA GLY A 147 29.36 -2.02 -4.91
C GLY A 147 28.55 -3.12 -5.63
N ASP A 148 27.28 -3.29 -5.26
CA ASP A 148 26.39 -4.30 -5.84
C ASP A 148 25.81 -3.86 -7.21
N THR A 149 25.51 -4.84 -8.07
CA THR A 149 24.95 -4.59 -9.41
C THR A 149 23.48 -4.16 -9.35
N ASN A 150 23.20 -2.95 -9.85
CA ASN A 150 21.85 -2.34 -9.93
C ASN A 150 20.88 -3.01 -10.93
N GLU A 151 21.12 -4.26 -11.32
CA GLU A 151 20.40 -4.95 -12.40
C GLU A 151 18.93 -5.22 -12.01
N LEU A 152 18.69 -5.68 -10.77
CA LEU A 152 17.35 -5.92 -10.25
C LEU A 152 16.51 -4.64 -10.13
N LEU A 153 17.13 -3.49 -9.79
CA LEU A 153 16.45 -2.20 -9.77
C LEU A 153 15.99 -1.78 -11.17
N ARG A 154 16.77 -2.06 -12.21
CA ARG A 154 16.38 -1.79 -13.61
C ARG A 154 15.17 -2.62 -14.02
N GLU A 155 15.14 -3.89 -13.66
CA GLU A 155 14.01 -4.77 -13.95
C GLU A 155 12.73 -4.33 -13.22
N VAL A 156 12.82 -3.94 -11.95
CA VAL A 156 11.70 -3.36 -11.20
C VAL A 156 11.24 -2.04 -11.85
N THR A 157 12.14 -1.24 -12.43
CA THR A 157 11.83 -0.02 -13.20
C THR A 157 11.12 -0.29 -14.53
N ILE A 158 11.40 -1.42 -15.18
CA ILE A 158 10.68 -1.84 -16.40
C ILE A 158 9.22 -2.16 -16.05
N ILE A 159 8.95 -2.77 -14.89
CA ILE A 159 7.57 -3.01 -14.42
C ILE A 159 6.78 -1.71 -14.30
N PHE A 160 7.41 -0.60 -13.87
CA PHE A 160 6.78 0.72 -13.88
C PHE A 160 6.37 1.18 -15.27
N HIS A 161 7.28 1.08 -16.23
CA HIS A 161 7.03 1.51 -17.61
C HIS A 161 5.97 0.63 -18.27
N VAL A 162 6.03 -0.68 -18.08
CA VAL A 162 5.05 -1.63 -18.63
C VAL A 162 3.66 -1.43 -18.00
N LYS A 163 3.56 -1.20 -16.68
CA LYS A 163 2.26 -0.87 -16.05
C LYS A 163 1.70 0.49 -16.50
N ALA A 164 2.53 1.51 -16.65
CA ALA A 164 2.10 2.80 -17.18
C ALA A 164 1.62 2.67 -18.64
N LEU A 165 2.38 1.97 -19.48
CA LEU A 165 2.03 1.71 -20.87
C LEU A 165 0.73 0.90 -20.99
N THR A 166 0.57 -0.18 -20.23
CA THR A 166 -0.67 -0.99 -20.24
C THR A 166 -1.89 -0.22 -19.73
N MET A 167 -1.74 0.63 -18.71
CA MET A 167 -2.83 1.51 -18.24
C MET A 167 -3.20 2.57 -19.28
N ILE A 168 -2.22 3.21 -19.92
CA ILE A 168 -2.45 4.17 -21.01
C ILE A 168 -3.14 3.46 -22.19
N GLN A 169 -2.67 2.27 -22.55
CA GLN A 169 -3.20 1.46 -23.64
C GLN A 169 -4.64 1.04 -23.36
N TYR A 170 -4.97 0.62 -22.13
CA TYR A 170 -6.33 0.30 -21.72
C TYR A 170 -7.27 1.52 -21.77
N CYS A 171 -6.82 2.69 -21.29
CA CYS A 171 -7.60 3.93 -21.37
C CYS A 171 -7.86 4.36 -22.82
N LEU A 172 -6.86 4.25 -23.70
CA LEU A 172 -7.00 4.56 -25.12
C LEU A 172 -8.00 3.62 -25.80
N ILE A 173 -7.87 2.30 -25.59
CA ILE A 173 -8.80 1.31 -26.15
C ILE A 173 -10.23 1.59 -25.67
N LYS A 174 -10.43 1.85 -24.37
CA LYS A 174 -11.74 2.14 -23.81
C LYS A 174 -12.35 3.43 -24.34
N ALA A 175 -11.53 4.47 -24.56
CA ALA A 175 -11.96 5.73 -25.16
C ALA A 175 -12.37 5.54 -26.63
N ILE A 176 -11.59 4.78 -27.42
CA ILE A 176 -11.91 4.47 -28.82
C ILE A 176 -13.23 3.71 -28.92
N VAL A 177 -13.43 2.67 -28.12
CA VAL A 177 -14.69 1.90 -28.10
C VAL A 177 -15.87 2.78 -27.70
N LEU A 178 -15.70 3.70 -26.73
CA LEU A 178 -16.76 4.62 -26.34
C LEU A 178 -17.12 5.59 -27.48
N ILE A 179 -16.12 6.09 -28.21
CA ILE A 179 -16.31 6.96 -29.39
C ILE A 179 -17.06 6.21 -30.50
N GLU A 180 -16.69 4.96 -30.79
CA GLU A 180 -17.37 4.12 -31.79
C GLU A 180 -18.83 3.82 -31.41
N VAL A 181 -19.09 3.53 -30.13
CA VAL A 181 -20.45 3.32 -29.61
C VAL A 181 -21.28 4.61 -29.68
N LEU A 182 -20.71 5.76 -29.33
CA LEU A 182 -21.36 7.06 -29.46
C LEU A 182 -21.68 7.38 -30.92
N PHE A 183 -20.75 7.13 -31.84
CA PHE A 183 -20.98 7.35 -33.28
C PHE A 183 -22.08 6.43 -33.83
N SER A 184 -22.10 5.17 -33.42
CA SER A 184 -23.10 4.18 -33.85
C SER A 184 -24.50 4.46 -33.31
N THR A 185 -24.62 5.03 -32.11
CA THR A 185 -25.91 5.33 -31.45
C THR A 185 -26.46 6.71 -31.79
N LEU A 186 -25.61 7.74 -31.81
CA LEU A 186 -26.01 9.13 -32.10
C LEU A 186 -26.00 9.45 -33.59
N GLY A 187 -25.17 8.78 -34.39
CA GLY A 187 -25.09 8.98 -35.83
C GLY A 187 -26.43 8.83 -36.55
N PRO A 188 -27.18 7.74 -36.33
CA PRO A 188 -28.51 7.55 -36.91
C PRO A 188 -29.53 8.58 -36.42
N MET A 189 -29.49 8.96 -35.14
CA MET A 189 -30.41 9.96 -34.57
C MET A 189 -30.19 11.35 -35.16
N LEU A 190 -28.93 11.77 -35.32
CA LEU A 190 -28.58 13.06 -35.93
C LEU A 190 -28.91 13.08 -37.43
N LEU A 191 -28.71 11.98 -38.17
CA LEU A 191 -29.16 11.88 -39.56
C LEU A 191 -30.69 11.97 -39.67
N LYS A 192 -31.44 11.30 -38.79
CA LYS A 192 -32.90 11.32 -38.79
C LYS A 192 -33.47 12.70 -38.45
N HIS A 193 -32.87 13.42 -37.51
CA HIS A 193 -33.24 14.81 -37.21
C HIS A 193 -32.97 15.75 -38.40
N ARG A 194 -31.86 15.55 -39.11
CA ARG A 194 -31.47 16.36 -40.27
C ARG A 194 -32.35 16.08 -41.51
N LEU A 195 -32.78 14.83 -41.68
CA LEU A 195 -33.75 14.44 -42.72
C LEU A 195 -35.15 14.99 -42.41
N ASN A 196 -35.63 14.86 -41.16
CA ASN A 196 -36.92 15.38 -40.73
C ASN A 196 -37.01 16.92 -40.80
N ALA A 197 -35.93 17.63 -40.47
CA ALA A 197 -35.87 19.09 -40.62
C ALA A 197 -35.93 19.53 -42.10
N LYS A 198 -35.35 18.75 -43.02
CA LYS A 198 -35.42 19.03 -44.47
C LYS A 198 -36.79 18.72 -45.09
N THR A 199 -37.51 17.72 -44.58
CA THR A 199 -38.87 17.41 -45.06
C THR A 199 -39.91 18.40 -44.54
N LEU A 200 -39.76 18.94 -43.33
CA LEU A 200 -40.68 19.95 -42.80
C LEU A 200 -40.63 21.27 -43.59
N ILE A 201 -39.45 21.66 -44.09
CA ILE A 201 -39.26 22.87 -44.91
C ILE A 201 -39.85 22.70 -46.32
N ARG A 202 -40.03 21.47 -46.81
CA ARG A 202 -40.63 21.19 -48.15
C ARG A 202 -42.14 20.96 -48.13
N GLY A 203 -42.78 20.83 -46.97
CA GLY A 203 -44.21 20.56 -46.83
C GLY A 203 -45.09 21.79 -46.55
N SER A 204 -44.52 23.00 -46.55
CA SER A 204 -45.21 24.27 -46.26
C SER A 204 -45.27 25.22 -47.47
N ALA A 205 -45.26 24.68 -48.69
CA ALA A 205 -45.43 25.41 -49.95
C ALA A 205 -46.65 24.89 -50.71
#